data_AF-A0A842UST1-F1
#
_entry.id   AF-A0A842UST1-F1
#
_cell.length_a   1.000
_cell.length_b   1.000
_cell.length_c   1.000
_cell.angle_alpha   90.00
_cell.angle_beta   90.00
_cell.angle_gamma   90.00
#
_symmetry.space_group_name_H-M   'P 1'
#
loop_
_entity.id
_entity.type
_entity.pdbx_description
1 polymer ?
#
loop_
_entity_poly.entity_id
_entity_poly.type
_entity_poly.pdbx_seq_one_letter_code
_entity_poly.pdbx_strand_id
1 'polypeptide(L)'
;MERKITILKLFFEDPNKKYSIRELSRILKINHTTVRKYLNKLVEEGFLSLKKEGMYSFYQLVLHKKTLNLKLYYNLEKLRKSKIIEDLEKAYDLPVIVLFGSYAFAMDDLTSDIDLCLISNIEKDFSTEKYKKKLNRKISIHKFDKTAWEKAKKSNPDLINNICNGVVLSGELEAV
;
A
#
# COMPACT_ATOMS: atom_id res chain seq x y z
N MET A 1 11.31 13.52 -9.80
CA MET A 1 10.45 12.39 -9.39
C MET A 1 9.56 12.76 -8.20
N GLU A 2 10.12 13.43 -7.18
CA GLU A 2 9.42 13.84 -5.94
C GLU A 2 8.10 14.61 -6.13
N ARG A 3 8.07 15.64 -7.00
CA ARG A 3 6.84 16.43 -7.23
C ARG A 3 5.70 15.61 -7.84
N LYS A 4 6.03 14.59 -8.64
CA LYS A 4 5.05 13.68 -9.25
C LYS A 4 4.35 12.85 -8.17
N ILE A 5 5.16 12.23 -7.30
CA ILE A 5 4.67 11.42 -6.17
C ILE A 5 3.89 12.29 -5.19
N THR A 6 4.29 13.55 -4.99
CA THR A 6 3.60 14.47 -4.07
C THR A 6 2.14 14.72 -4.46
N ILE A 7 1.84 14.79 -5.76
CA ILE A 7 0.45 14.92 -6.25
C ILE A 7 -0.23 13.56 -6.28
N LEU A 8 0.45 12.54 -6.82
CA LEU A 8 -0.12 11.20 -6.96
C LEU A 8 -0.44 10.52 -5.63
N LYS A 9 0.25 10.85 -4.53
CA LYS A 9 -0.02 10.24 -3.21
C LYS A 9 -1.49 10.39 -2.80
N LEU A 10 -2.14 11.52 -3.12
CA LEU A 10 -3.55 11.73 -2.78
C LEU A 10 -4.49 10.78 -3.53
N PHE A 11 -4.11 10.40 -4.74
CA PHE A 11 -4.80 9.41 -5.54
C PHE A 11 -4.40 7.98 -5.15
N PHE A 12 -3.18 7.76 -4.68
CA PHE A 12 -2.74 6.45 -4.19
C PHE A 12 -3.44 6.06 -2.89
N GLU A 13 -3.62 7.00 -1.97
CA GLU A 13 -4.35 6.75 -0.71
C GLU A 13 -5.82 6.43 -0.96
N ASP A 14 -6.43 7.08 -1.97
CA ASP A 14 -7.85 6.93 -2.33
C ASP A 14 -8.02 6.83 -3.87
N PRO A 15 -7.79 5.65 -4.47
CA PRO A 15 -7.83 5.44 -5.92
C PRO A 15 -9.18 5.71 -6.56
N ASN A 16 -10.25 5.54 -5.79
CA ASN A 16 -11.62 5.65 -6.28
C ASN A 16 -12.09 7.11 -6.35
N LYS A 17 -11.45 8.00 -5.58
CA LYS A 17 -11.83 9.41 -5.50
C LYS A 17 -11.44 10.20 -6.74
N LYS A 18 -12.36 11.08 -7.12
CA LYS A 18 -12.19 12.10 -8.14
C LYS A 18 -11.81 13.41 -7.47
N TYR A 19 -10.86 14.13 -8.06
CA TYR A 19 -10.40 15.41 -7.54
C TYR A 19 -10.51 16.52 -8.58
N SER A 20 -11.03 17.67 -8.19
CA SER A 20 -10.95 18.91 -8.97
C SER A 20 -9.64 19.66 -8.72
N ILE A 21 -9.29 20.57 -9.64
CA ILE A 21 -8.13 21.47 -9.49
C ILE A 21 -8.26 22.34 -8.22
N ARG A 22 -9.48 22.76 -7.88
CA ARG A 22 -9.72 23.62 -6.71
C ARG A 22 -9.48 22.87 -5.41
N GLU A 23 -9.97 21.64 -5.31
CA GLU A 23 -9.75 20.79 -4.13
C GLU A 23 -8.27 20.47 -3.94
N LEU A 24 -7.56 20.08 -5.00
CA LEU A 24 -6.13 19.76 -4.92
C LEU A 24 -5.28 20.98 -4.58
N SER A 25 -5.63 22.15 -5.13
CA SER A 25 -4.97 23.40 -4.77
C SER A 25 -5.09 23.73 -3.28
N ARG A 26 -6.28 23.52 -2.69
CA ARG A 26 -6.51 23.71 -1.26
C ARG A 26 -5.73 22.70 -0.41
N ILE A 27 -5.76 21.43 -0.78
CA ILE A 27 -5.08 20.35 -0.02
C ILE A 27 -3.56 20.51 -0.08
N LEU A 28 -3.01 20.79 -1.27
CA LEU A 28 -1.57 20.87 -1.48
C LEU A 28 -0.99 22.26 -1.18
N LYS A 29 -1.85 23.28 -0.99
CA LYS A 29 -1.45 24.69 -0.84
C LYS A 29 -0.61 25.19 -2.03
N ILE A 30 -0.98 24.79 -3.25
CA ILE A 30 -0.32 25.16 -4.51
C ILE A 30 -1.32 25.93 -5.38
N ASN A 31 -0.87 26.94 -6.12
CA ASN A 31 -1.72 27.70 -7.05
C ASN A 31 -2.41 26.78 -8.09
N HIS A 32 -3.70 27.05 -8.38
CA HIS A 32 -4.51 26.36 -9.38
C HIS A 32 -3.84 26.19 -10.74
N THR A 33 -3.12 27.19 -11.27
CA THR A 33 -2.43 27.08 -12.57
C THR A 33 -1.32 26.04 -12.54
N THR A 34 -0.56 25.99 -11.44
CA THR A 34 0.50 25.02 -11.25
C THR A 34 -0.06 23.62 -11.07
N VAL A 35 -1.11 23.45 -10.26
CA VAL A 35 -1.82 22.18 -10.10
C VAL A 35 -2.34 21.68 -11.44
N ARG A 36 -3.01 22.54 -12.21
CA ARG A 36 -3.53 22.20 -13.55
C ARG A 36 -2.43 21.71 -14.48
N LYS A 37 -1.30 22.42 -14.55
CA LYS A 37 -0.14 22.04 -15.38
C LYS A 37 0.35 20.64 -15.03
N TYR A 38 0.48 20.33 -13.74
CA TYR A 38 0.92 19.00 -13.30
C TYR A 38 -0.10 17.91 -13.59
N LEU A 39 -1.38 18.17 -13.35
CA LEU A 39 -2.44 17.19 -13.61
C LEU A 39 -2.56 16.87 -15.10
N ASN A 40 -2.49 17.87 -15.97
CA ASN A 40 -2.50 17.63 -17.41
C ASN A 40 -1.30 16.79 -17.85
N LYS A 41 -0.10 17.06 -17.32
CA LYS A 41 1.08 16.22 -17.57
C LYS A 41 0.87 14.77 -17.09
N LEU A 42 0.23 14.57 -15.94
CA LEU A 42 -0.08 13.23 -15.43
C LEU A 42 -1.13 12.50 -16.29
N VAL A 43 -2.05 13.24 -16.92
CA VAL A 43 -2.99 12.69 -17.91
C VAL A 43 -2.26 12.29 -19.19
N GLU A 44 -1.39 13.14 -19.72
CA GLU A 44 -0.54 12.85 -20.89
C GLU A 44 0.34 11.60 -20.66
N GLU A 45 0.86 11.44 -19.44
CA GLU A 45 1.67 10.28 -19.05
C GLU A 45 0.83 9.02 -18.73
N GLY A 46 -0.50 9.10 -18.76
CA GLY A 46 -1.43 8.00 -18.54
C GLY A 46 -1.65 7.58 -17.08
N PHE A 47 -1.22 8.38 -16.11
CA PHE A 47 -1.45 8.09 -14.68
C PHE A 47 -2.85 8.52 -14.21
N LEU A 48 -3.37 9.59 -14.79
CA LEU A 48 -4.68 10.14 -14.46
C LEU A 48 -5.57 10.16 -15.71
N SER A 49 -6.88 10.10 -15.49
CA SER A 49 -7.89 10.38 -16.51
C SER A 49 -8.60 11.68 -16.17
N LEU A 50 -8.94 12.46 -17.20
CA LEU A 50 -9.75 13.67 -17.07
C LEU A 50 -11.19 13.34 -17.44
N LYS A 51 -12.11 13.52 -16.49
CA LYS A 51 -13.56 13.38 -16.69
C LYS A 51 -14.22 14.75 -16.58
N LYS A 52 -15.08 15.08 -17.55
CA LYS A 52 -15.92 16.28 -17.52
C LYS A 52 -17.31 15.88 -17.03
N GLU A 53 -17.77 16.54 -15.97
CA GLU A 53 -19.10 16.35 -15.42
C GLU A 53 -19.78 17.74 -15.39
N GLY A 54 -20.62 18.00 -16.38
CA GLY A 54 -21.16 19.34 -16.65
C GLY A 54 -20.04 20.34 -16.95
N MET A 55 -20.01 21.44 -16.18
CA MET A 55 -18.96 22.47 -16.30
C MET A 55 -17.69 22.14 -15.51
N TYR A 56 -17.69 21.07 -14.72
CA TYR A 56 -16.57 20.73 -13.84
C TYR A 56 -15.66 19.68 -14.46
N SER A 57 -14.36 19.80 -14.15
CA SER A 57 -13.32 18.89 -14.60
C SER A 57 -12.73 18.16 -13.39
N PHE A 58 -12.76 16.83 -13.45
CA PHE A 58 -12.28 15.94 -12.41
C PHE A 58 -11.17 15.03 -12.92
N TYR A 59 -10.21 14.77 -12.06
CA TYR A 59 -9.10 13.87 -12.31
C TYR A 59 -9.26 12.62 -11.45
N GLN A 60 -9.00 11.44 -12.04
CA GLN A 60 -9.10 10.15 -11.36
C GLN A 60 -7.89 9.28 -11.69
N LEU A 61 -7.46 8.45 -10.74
CA LEU A 61 -6.36 7.50 -10.97
C LEU A 61 -6.73 6.49 -12.06
N VAL A 62 -5.78 6.21 -12.95
CA VAL A 62 -5.91 5.12 -13.93
C VAL A 62 -5.19 3.90 -13.39
N LEU A 63 -5.95 2.84 -13.08
CA LEU A 63 -5.41 1.57 -12.59
C LEU A 63 -4.88 0.75 -13.76
N HIS A 64 -3.63 1.01 -14.13
CA HIS A 64 -2.87 0.24 -15.11
C HIS A 64 -1.50 -0.13 -14.52
N LYS A 65 -0.82 -1.14 -15.10
CA LYS A 65 0.44 -1.71 -14.58
C LYS A 65 1.48 -0.66 -14.18
N LYS A 66 1.68 0.39 -15.01
CA LYS A 66 2.59 1.51 -14.72
C LYS A 66 2.22 2.29 -13.46
N THR A 67 0.93 2.58 -13.27
CA THR A 67 0.41 3.28 -12.09
C THR A 67 0.50 2.39 -10.85
N LEU A 68 0.13 1.12 -10.98
CA LEU A 68 0.21 0.14 -9.89
C LEU A 68 1.64 -0.04 -9.41
N ASN A 69 2.63 -0.12 -10.30
CA ASN A 69 4.04 -0.18 -9.93
C ASN A 69 4.48 1.04 -9.11
N LEU A 70 4.05 2.25 -9.52
CA LEU A 70 4.40 3.47 -8.80
C LEU A 70 3.67 3.58 -7.44
N LYS A 71 2.43 3.10 -7.37
CA LYS A 71 1.67 2.99 -6.11
C LYS A 71 2.29 1.95 -5.19
N LEU A 72 2.75 0.81 -5.71
CA LEU A 72 3.46 -0.21 -4.93
C LEU A 72 4.74 0.35 -4.32
N TYR A 73 5.54 1.08 -5.12
CA TYR A 73 6.70 1.80 -4.60
C TYR A 73 6.33 2.72 -3.44
N TYR A 74 5.29 3.54 -3.60
CA TYR A 74 4.80 4.44 -2.57
C TYR A 74 4.35 3.69 -1.29
N ASN A 75 3.61 2.59 -1.44
CA ASN A 75 3.14 1.75 -0.36
C ASN A 75 4.30 1.14 0.44
N LEU A 76 5.27 0.54 -0.26
CA LEU A 76 6.46 -0.06 0.35
C LEU A 76 7.32 0.99 1.06
N GLU A 77 7.50 2.17 0.46
CA GLU A 77 8.24 3.27 1.08
C GLU A 77 7.55 3.78 2.34
N LYS A 78 6.22 3.92 2.31
CA LYS A 78 5.41 4.32 3.48
C LYS A 78 5.51 3.28 4.60
N LEU A 79 5.46 1.98 4.25
CA LEU A 79 5.61 0.87 5.18
C LEU A 79 6.99 0.86 5.83
N ARG A 80 8.07 0.98 5.06
CA ARG A 80 9.45 1.06 5.56
C ARG A 80 9.66 2.27 6.49
N LYS A 81 9.17 3.45 6.10
CA LYS A 81 9.26 4.66 6.95
C LYS A 81 8.54 4.53 8.29
N SER A 82 7.54 3.66 8.41
CA SER A 82 6.84 3.42 9.68
C SER A 82 7.69 2.72 10.74
N LYS A 83 8.75 2.04 10.31
CA LYS A 83 9.64 1.16 11.09
C LYS A 83 9.00 -0.13 11.61
N ILE A 84 7.85 -0.53 11.08
CA ILE A 84 7.16 -1.75 11.55
C ILE A 84 7.96 -3.02 11.26
N ILE A 85 8.67 -3.07 10.15
CA ILE A 85 9.44 -4.25 9.74
C ILE A 85 10.61 -4.47 10.69
N GLU A 86 11.40 -3.42 10.94
CA GLU A 86 12.55 -3.44 11.84
C GLU A 86 12.14 -3.75 13.29
N ASP A 87 10.97 -3.26 13.72
CA ASP A 87 10.46 -3.54 15.06
C ASP A 87 9.90 -4.97 15.18
N LEU A 88 9.31 -5.53 14.12
CA LEU A 88 8.92 -6.95 14.06
C LEU A 88 10.14 -7.86 14.04
N GLU A 89 11.18 -7.52 13.26
CA GLU A 89 12.44 -8.25 13.21
C GLU A 89 13.09 -8.39 14.59
N LYS A 90 13.11 -7.30 15.35
CA LYS A 90 13.63 -7.31 16.73
C LYS A 90 12.73 -8.06 17.71
N ALA A 91 11.41 -7.98 17.52
CA ALA A 91 10.46 -8.58 18.46
C ALA A 91 10.41 -10.11 18.35
N TYR A 92 10.67 -10.66 17.15
CA TYR A 92 10.49 -12.07 16.80
C TYR A 92 11.76 -12.75 16.29
N ASP A 93 12.93 -12.14 16.56
CA ASP A 93 14.28 -12.64 16.25
C ASP A 93 14.45 -13.10 14.79
N LEU A 94 14.44 -12.12 13.88
CA LEU A 94 14.58 -12.33 12.42
C LEU A 94 13.53 -13.29 11.82
N PRO A 95 12.23 -12.97 11.96
CA PRO A 95 11.14 -13.76 11.42
C PRO A 95 11.05 -13.62 9.88
N VAL A 96 10.30 -14.51 9.24
CA VAL A 96 9.86 -14.29 7.86
C VAL A 96 8.67 -13.33 7.88
N ILE A 97 8.76 -12.24 7.12
CA ILE A 97 7.70 -11.23 7.02
C ILE A 97 7.31 -11.09 5.56
N VAL A 98 6.03 -11.32 5.26
CA VAL A 98 5.49 -11.19 3.91
C VAL A 98 4.32 -10.24 3.92
N LEU A 99 4.39 -9.18 3.12
CA LEU A 99 3.25 -8.31 2.84
C LEU A 99 2.40 -8.95 1.74
N PHE A 100 1.11 -9.11 1.99
CA PHE A 100 0.19 -9.69 1.01
C PHE A 100 -1.10 -8.88 0.91
N GLY A 101 -2.07 -9.41 0.16
CA GLY A 101 -3.37 -8.77 -0.03
C GLY A 101 -3.31 -7.52 -0.93
N SER A 102 -4.35 -6.70 -0.86
CA SER A 102 -4.52 -5.57 -1.80
C SER A 102 -3.39 -4.53 -1.70
N TYR A 103 -2.76 -4.38 -0.53
CA TYR A 103 -1.63 -3.47 -0.33
C TYR A 103 -0.37 -3.93 -1.08
N ALA A 104 -0.11 -5.24 -1.14
CA ALA A 104 0.98 -5.86 -1.89
C ALA A 104 0.78 -5.74 -3.42
N PHE A 105 -0.46 -5.80 -3.88
CA PHE A 105 -0.81 -5.64 -5.30
C PHE A 105 -1.08 -4.19 -5.71
N ALA A 106 -0.91 -3.23 -4.78
CA ALA A 106 -1.24 -1.81 -4.98
C ALA A 106 -2.69 -1.57 -5.44
N MET A 107 -3.60 -2.47 -5.08
CA MET A 107 -5.05 -2.36 -5.33
C MET A 107 -5.82 -1.85 -4.11
N ASP A 108 -5.12 -1.54 -3.02
CA ASP A 108 -5.72 -1.04 -1.77
C ASP A 108 -6.39 0.34 -1.91
N ASP A 109 -7.39 0.59 -1.09
CA ASP A 109 -8.08 1.88 -0.91
C ASP A 109 -8.12 2.30 0.56
N LEU A 110 -8.73 3.44 0.89
CA LEU A 110 -8.78 3.96 2.27
C LEU A 110 -9.33 2.98 3.32
N THR A 111 -10.14 2.00 2.90
CA THR A 111 -10.74 1.01 3.81
C THR A 111 -9.94 -0.28 3.91
N SER A 112 -8.95 -0.47 3.02
CA SER A 112 -8.12 -1.67 2.98
C SER A 112 -7.11 -1.70 4.12
N ASP A 113 -6.97 -2.87 4.72
CA ASP A 113 -5.99 -3.16 5.75
C ASP A 113 -4.62 -3.47 5.14
N ILE A 114 -3.56 -3.38 5.95
CA ILE A 114 -2.21 -3.85 5.59
C ILE A 114 -2.05 -5.25 6.16
N ASP A 115 -2.05 -6.25 5.29
CA ASP A 115 -1.96 -7.66 5.67
C ASP A 115 -0.51 -8.14 5.68
N LEU A 116 -0.03 -8.56 6.85
CA LEU A 116 1.31 -9.11 7.04
C LEU A 116 1.21 -10.56 7.50
N CYS A 117 1.92 -11.45 6.81
CA CYS A 117 2.23 -12.77 7.33
C CYS A 117 3.53 -12.67 8.13
N LEU A 118 3.52 -13.24 9.34
CA LEU A 118 4.67 -13.32 10.22
C LEU A 118 4.90 -14.78 10.59
N ILE A 119 6.02 -15.36 10.15
CA ILE A 119 6.40 -16.73 10.50
C ILE A 119 7.56 -16.68 11.49
N SER A 120 7.33 -17.15 12.72
CA SER A 120 8.32 -17.22 13.79
C SER A 120 7.94 -18.30 14.80
N ASN A 121 8.95 -18.89 15.44
CA ASN A 121 8.75 -19.79 16.57
C ASN A 121 8.57 -19.04 17.91
N ILE A 122 8.71 -17.70 17.90
CA ILE A 122 8.55 -16.87 19.10
C ILE A 122 7.09 -16.48 19.26
N GLU A 123 6.49 -16.91 20.36
CA GLU A 123 5.15 -16.47 20.76
C GLU A 123 5.25 -15.18 21.57
N LYS A 124 4.78 -14.08 20.98
CA LYS A 124 4.79 -12.76 21.61
C LYS A 124 3.65 -11.90 21.11
N ASP A 125 3.15 -11.04 21.98
CA ASP A 125 2.21 -9.98 21.61
C ASP A 125 2.91 -8.75 21.05
N PHE A 126 2.37 -8.22 19.96
CA PHE A 126 2.90 -7.06 19.27
C PHE A 126 1.76 -6.09 18.98
N SER A 127 1.83 -4.90 19.57
CA SER A 127 0.80 -3.87 19.38
C SER A 127 1.03 -3.12 18.07
N THR A 128 -0.03 -3.03 17.24
CA THR A 128 0.01 -2.33 15.95
C THR A 128 -0.44 -0.86 16.03
N GLU A 129 -0.91 -0.38 17.19
CA GLU A 129 -1.55 0.92 17.36
C GLU A 129 -0.66 2.12 16.96
N LYS A 130 0.63 2.07 17.31
CA LYS A 130 1.56 3.15 16.94
C LYS A 130 1.77 3.25 15.42
N TYR A 131 1.69 2.13 14.71
CA TYR A 131 1.86 2.11 13.25
C TYR A 131 0.57 2.43 12.52
N LYS A 132 -0.58 2.04 13.07
CA LYS A 132 -1.89 2.45 12.55
C LYS A 132 -1.99 3.96 12.40
N LYS A 133 -1.50 4.70 13.40
CA LYS A 133 -1.41 6.18 13.36
C LYS A 133 -0.45 6.69 12.28
N LYS A 134 0.72 6.06 12.11
CA LYS A 134 1.74 6.47 11.11
C LYS A 134 1.32 6.15 9.67
N LEU A 135 0.68 5.00 9.47
CA LEU A 135 0.29 4.50 8.16
C LEU A 135 -1.11 4.95 7.77
N ASN A 136 -1.90 5.45 8.72
CA ASN A 136 -3.31 5.79 8.55
C ASN A 136 -4.13 4.62 7.96
N ARG A 137 -3.78 3.40 8.35
CA ARG A 137 -4.41 2.14 7.92
C ARG A 137 -4.36 1.16 9.08
N LYS A 138 -5.34 0.27 9.18
CA LYS A 138 -5.23 -0.86 10.12
C LYS A 138 -4.17 -1.84 9.59
N ILE A 139 -3.62 -2.63 10.49
CA ILE A 139 -2.62 -3.65 10.17
C ILE A 139 -3.14 -4.96 10.73
N SER A 140 -3.30 -5.95 9.86
CA SER A 140 -3.62 -7.32 10.21
C SER A 140 -2.33 -8.14 10.18
N ILE A 141 -2.00 -8.82 11.29
CA ILE A 141 -0.83 -9.70 11.35
C ILE A 141 -1.32 -11.13 11.52
N HIS A 142 -1.08 -11.94 10.49
CA HIS A 142 -1.31 -13.37 10.49
C HIS A 142 -0.05 -14.06 10.97
N LYS A 143 -0.06 -14.53 12.21
CA LYS A 143 1.08 -15.19 12.85
C LYS A 143 1.03 -16.70 12.61
N PHE A 144 2.17 -17.28 12.26
CA PHE A 144 2.34 -18.73 12.15
C PHE A 144 3.65 -19.14 12.82
N ASP A 145 3.63 -20.25 13.53
CA ASP A 145 4.85 -21.03 13.73
C ASP A 145 5.04 -22.02 12.56
N LYS A 146 6.14 -22.77 12.54
CA LYS A 146 6.41 -23.74 11.47
C LYS A 146 5.30 -24.79 11.31
N THR A 147 4.72 -25.26 12.42
CA THR A 147 3.68 -26.30 12.38
C THR A 147 2.33 -25.76 11.91
N ALA A 148 1.96 -24.56 12.37
CA ALA A 148 0.76 -23.85 11.97
C ALA A 148 0.80 -23.47 10.49
N TRP A 149 1.99 -23.09 9.98
CA TRP A 149 2.22 -22.82 8.56
C TRP A 149 1.94 -24.06 7.70
N GLU A 150 2.54 -25.20 8.04
CA GLU A 150 2.33 -26.47 7.32
C GLU A 150 0.87 -26.95 7.38
N LYS A 151 0.20 -26.72 8.50
CA LYS A 151 -1.25 -27.00 8.62
C LYS A 151 -2.06 -26.06 7.71
N ALA A 152 -1.74 -24.77 7.70
CA ALA A 152 -2.43 -23.77 6.90
C ALA A 152 -2.30 -24.03 5.39
N LYS A 153 -1.16 -24.54 4.91
CA LYS A 153 -0.98 -25.04 3.53
C LYS A 153 -2.08 -26.02 3.10
N LYS A 154 -2.53 -26.88 4.01
CA LYS A 154 -3.56 -27.89 3.74
C LYS A 154 -4.97 -27.38 4.00
N SER A 155 -5.17 -26.62 5.07
CA SER A 155 -6.51 -26.21 5.51
C SER A 155 -7.04 -24.95 4.82
N ASN A 156 -6.16 -24.06 4.34
CA ASN A 156 -6.56 -22.82 3.68
C ASN A 156 -5.58 -22.46 2.54
N PRO A 157 -5.61 -23.21 1.43
CA PRO A 157 -4.69 -23.01 0.31
C PRO A 157 -4.81 -21.62 -0.34
N ASP A 158 -6.00 -21.02 -0.33
CA ASP A 158 -6.21 -19.69 -0.91
C ASP A 158 -5.47 -18.59 -0.15
N LEU A 159 -5.51 -18.63 1.20
CA LEU A 159 -4.73 -17.70 2.03
C LEU A 159 -3.23 -17.85 1.77
N ILE A 160 -2.75 -19.09 1.71
CA ILE A 160 -1.33 -19.38 1.49
C ILE A 160 -0.89 -18.92 0.09
N ASN A 161 -1.70 -19.17 -0.94
CA ASN A 161 -1.43 -18.65 -2.28
C ASN A 161 -1.38 -17.11 -2.29
N ASN A 162 -2.27 -16.43 -1.57
CA ASN A 162 -2.22 -14.98 -1.44
C ASN A 162 -0.93 -14.50 -0.76
N ILE A 163 -0.47 -15.19 0.29
CA ILE A 163 0.79 -14.89 0.98
C ILE A 163 1.99 -15.14 0.05
N CYS A 164 2.05 -16.28 -0.63
CA CYS A 164 3.15 -16.64 -1.52
C CYS A 164 3.26 -15.71 -2.74
N ASN A 165 2.16 -15.12 -3.21
CA ASN A 165 2.16 -14.11 -4.26
C ASN A 165 2.44 -12.68 -3.75
N GLY A 166 2.69 -12.52 -2.45
CA GLY A 166 3.00 -11.26 -1.81
C GLY A 166 4.46 -10.79 -2.03
N VAL A 167 4.87 -9.81 -1.23
CA VAL A 167 6.22 -9.26 -1.22
C VAL A 167 6.91 -9.68 0.07
N VAL A 168 7.99 -10.46 -0.05
CA VAL A 168 8.86 -10.79 1.10
C VAL A 168 9.58 -9.53 1.54
N LEU A 169 9.37 -9.12 2.78
CA LEU A 169 9.93 -7.92 3.38
C LEU A 169 11.15 -8.22 4.27
N SER A 170 11.18 -9.41 4.86
CA SER A 170 12.28 -9.93 5.69
C SER A 170 12.28 -11.46 5.70
N GLY A 171 13.46 -12.05 5.91
CA GLY A 171 13.69 -13.49 5.89
C GLY A 171 13.51 -14.09 4.49
N GLU A 172 13.32 -15.41 4.45
CA GLU A 172 13.09 -16.19 3.25
C GLU A 172 11.84 -17.03 3.43
N LEU A 173 10.90 -16.93 2.48
CA LEU A 173 9.71 -17.78 2.46
C LEU A 173 10.00 -19.01 1.60
N GLU A 174 10.24 -20.14 2.26
CA GLU A 174 10.47 -21.42 1.59
C GLU A 174 9.14 -22.01 1.11
N ALA A 175 9.05 -22.30 -0.19
CA ALA A 175 7.86 -22.88 -0.79
C ALA A 175 7.65 -24.34 -0.34
N VAL A 176 8.73 -25.11 -0.23
CA VAL A 176 8.84 -26.48 0.31
C VAL A 176 10.30 -26.72 0.70
#